data_AF-A0A416L1I5-F1
#
_entry.id   AF-A0A416L1I5-F1
#
_cell.length_a   1.000
_cell.length_b   1.000
_cell.length_c   1.000
_cell.angle_alpha   90.00
_cell.angle_beta   90.00
_cell.angle_gamma   90.00
#
_symmetry.space_group_name_H-M   'P 1'
#
loop_
_entity.id
_entity.type
_entity.pdbx_description
1 polymer ?
#
loop_
_entity_poly.entity_id
_entity_poly.type
_entity_poly.pdbx_seq_one_letter_code
_entity_poly.pdbx_strand_id
1 'polypeptide(L)'
;MNCKRYFTGALAAFMVASSAFMAYADGPVTKGTDPAGLTSAPGETIGAGNETAGEAAETVAAAPAAEAQSSNTTVTAGETTASDNSAAGSGTVTAGSSTVVAGSSTVTVGGALSSGSTVTAGGQAGPVAGGSSGIITAGSGKAAGASSGPAGVVVPSVIGAGDLSFAGQLTDSIVKVVEKYSYDQMSRDISSLKSRYGSHMQVNTIGTSLDGRSLYEIIIGNPNASKHILIHAGIHAREYITPLLVMKQAEHLLAFYDSGSYQGRKLSDILAGVAIHIVPMVNPDGVTISQFGVSALRSADLRQIVSQCYAQDQADGRTTQSFERYQALWKANGRGVDLNQNFPALWDSITTGPSHASYANYKGTSALSEPESKALANLANSTNWTMTISYHSMGNLVYWDFAGNKVAEQSKELAELVTGISGYRTNRSSGKGGFKDYVQIKDSPIPSLTIEVGSVACPMPASEFGNVWNSNQSILAALAAYAADH
;
A
#
# COMPACT_ATOMS: atom_id res chain seq x y z
N MET A 1 65.66 -8.20 18.32
CA MET A 1 66.14 -7.26 19.37
C MET A 1 64.92 -6.67 20.07
N ASN A 2 65.01 -6.37 21.37
CA ASN A 2 63.92 -5.72 22.11
C ASN A 2 63.92 -4.21 21.86
N CYS A 3 62.73 -3.60 21.74
CA CYS A 3 62.51 -2.26 22.28
C CYS A 3 61.02 -2.03 22.58
N LYS A 4 60.66 -2.01 23.87
CA LYS A 4 59.41 -1.37 24.34
C LYS A 4 59.70 0.11 24.54
N ARG A 5 58.72 0.99 24.27
CA ARG A 5 58.46 2.17 25.12
C ARG A 5 57.05 2.73 24.89
N TYR A 6 56.37 2.99 26.00
CA TYR A 6 55.19 3.86 26.06
C TYR A 6 55.67 5.31 26.11
N PHE A 7 54.82 6.27 25.69
CA PHE A 7 54.60 7.50 26.46
C PHE A 7 53.26 8.15 26.08
N THR A 8 52.70 8.92 27.01
CA THR A 8 51.42 9.63 26.95
C THR A 8 51.61 11.15 26.96
N GLY A 9 50.67 11.93 26.40
CA GLY A 9 50.51 13.34 26.75
C GLY A 9 50.04 14.29 25.64
N ALA A 10 49.12 15.19 26.00
CA ALA A 10 48.63 16.41 25.31
C ALA A 10 48.18 16.31 23.82
N LEU A 11 46.98 16.71 23.38
CA LEU A 11 46.06 17.81 23.73
C LEU A 11 46.52 19.21 23.29
N ALA A 12 46.14 19.64 22.07
CA ALA A 12 45.73 21.02 21.75
C ALA A 12 45.19 21.16 20.30
N ALA A 13 44.38 22.20 20.07
CA ALA A 13 44.11 22.86 18.79
C ALA A 13 43.64 22.03 17.57
N PHE A 14 42.31 21.88 17.43
CA PHE A 14 41.59 22.30 16.21
C PHE A 14 40.07 22.43 16.49
N MET A 15 39.69 23.51 17.19
CA MET A 15 38.33 24.06 17.16
C MET A 15 38.41 25.50 16.65
N VAL A 16 37.73 25.79 15.53
CA VAL A 16 37.08 27.06 15.17
C VAL A 16 36.32 26.81 13.84
N ALA A 17 35.19 27.50 13.65
CA ALA A 17 34.44 27.63 12.39
C ALA A 17 33.82 26.35 11.76
N SER A 18 32.68 25.91 12.29
CA SER A 18 31.45 25.62 11.50
C SER A 18 30.16 25.56 12.34
N SER A 19 30.11 26.29 13.46
CA SER A 19 28.90 26.45 14.30
C SER A 19 28.01 27.58 13.78
N ALA A 20 27.44 27.41 12.58
CA ALA A 20 26.68 28.48 11.90
C ALA A 20 25.46 27.99 11.07
N PHE A 21 24.91 26.79 11.36
CA PHE A 21 23.62 26.33 10.80
C PHE A 21 22.88 25.35 11.74
N MET A 22 22.91 25.62 13.05
CA MET A 22 22.21 24.87 14.10
C MET A 22 21.65 25.85 15.14
N ALA A 23 20.54 26.52 14.79
CA ALA A 23 19.92 27.55 15.63
C ALA A 23 18.41 27.78 15.35
N TYR A 24 17.67 26.73 14.96
CA TYR A 24 16.19 26.77 14.94
C TYR A 24 15.58 25.37 15.14
N ALA A 25 15.92 24.74 16.28
CA ALA A 25 15.48 23.40 16.64
C ALA A 25 15.20 23.21 18.14
N ASP A 26 14.89 24.30 18.86
CA ASP A 26 14.42 24.29 20.25
C ASP A 26 13.22 25.24 20.39
N GLY A 27 12.10 24.84 19.78
CA GLY A 27 10.76 25.34 20.10
C GLY A 27 9.94 24.20 20.70
N PRO A 28 8.92 24.49 21.53
CA PRO A 28 8.10 23.44 22.13
C PRO A 28 7.44 22.61 21.03
N VAL A 29 7.70 21.29 21.04
CA VAL A 29 7.10 20.35 20.09
C VAL A 29 5.59 20.33 20.31
N THR A 30 4.86 21.04 19.45
CA THR A 30 3.41 20.94 19.38
C THR A 30 3.06 19.50 19.01
N LYS A 31 2.06 18.93 19.69
CA LYS A 31 1.56 17.58 19.34
C LYS A 31 1.01 17.64 17.92
N GLY A 32 1.75 17.08 16.97
CA GLY A 32 1.36 17.02 15.57
C GLY A 32 0.10 16.18 15.39
N THR A 33 -1.05 16.83 15.26
CA THR A 33 -2.22 16.28 14.58
C THR A 33 -1.87 16.04 13.11
N ASP A 34 -2.57 15.10 12.46
CA ASP A 34 -2.58 15.03 11.00
C ASP A 34 -2.92 16.42 10.42
N PRO A 35 -2.10 17.00 9.53
CA PRO A 35 -2.38 18.30 8.90
C PRO A 35 -3.69 18.32 8.09
N ALA A 36 -4.34 17.18 7.85
CA ALA A 36 -5.72 17.10 7.34
C ALA A 36 -6.81 17.48 8.36
N GLY A 37 -6.47 17.81 9.62
CA GLY A 37 -7.44 18.24 10.63
C GLY A 37 -8.32 17.09 11.17
N LEU A 38 -7.81 15.87 11.12
CA LEU A 38 -8.44 14.65 11.61
C LEU A 38 -7.62 14.05 12.77
N THR A 39 -8.27 13.24 13.61
CA THR A 39 -7.54 12.49 14.64
C THR A 39 -6.78 11.34 13.98
N SER A 40 -5.46 11.30 14.18
CA SER A 40 -4.62 10.21 13.69
C SER A 40 -4.99 8.89 14.35
N ALA A 41 -4.77 7.79 13.63
CA ALA A 41 -5.16 6.45 14.05
C ALA A 41 -4.35 5.97 15.28
N PRO A 42 -4.95 5.15 16.17
CA PRO A 42 -4.17 4.34 17.11
C PRO A 42 -3.22 3.43 16.34
N GLY A 43 -1.92 3.73 16.38
CA GLY A 43 -0.86 3.13 15.54
C GLY A 43 -0.01 4.16 14.78
N GLU A 44 -0.56 5.34 14.47
CA GLU A 44 0.16 6.48 13.86
C GLU A 44 0.88 7.36 14.92
N THR A 45 0.85 6.96 16.20
CA THR A 45 1.60 7.62 17.27
C THR A 45 3.09 7.35 17.11
N ILE A 46 3.89 8.40 16.84
CA ILE A 46 5.35 8.35 16.95
C ILE A 46 5.71 8.11 18.42
N GLY A 47 6.02 6.85 18.75
CA GLY A 47 6.42 6.46 20.10
C GLY A 47 7.77 7.05 20.45
N ALA A 48 7.78 8.04 21.36
CA ALA A 48 9.00 8.51 22.01
C ALA A 48 9.52 7.42 22.96
N GLY A 49 10.31 6.48 22.43
CA GLY A 49 10.86 5.37 23.18
C GLY A 49 11.98 5.81 24.12
N ASN A 50 11.66 5.99 25.40
CA ASN A 50 12.62 5.96 26.49
C ASN A 50 11.95 5.50 27.81
N GLU A 51 12.77 5.18 28.80
CA GLU A 51 12.46 4.87 30.21
C GLU A 51 11.86 3.49 30.53
N THR A 52 12.79 2.61 30.91
CA THR A 52 12.87 1.87 32.19
C THR A 52 11.71 0.96 32.66
N ALA A 53 12.10 -0.21 33.17
CA ALA A 53 11.19 -1.21 33.71
C ALA A 53 10.75 -0.89 35.15
N GLY A 54 9.49 -1.17 35.47
CA GLY A 54 8.94 -1.14 36.81
C GLY A 54 7.86 -2.21 36.97
N GLU A 55 7.93 -2.98 38.05
CA GLU A 55 6.98 -4.05 38.36
C GLU A 55 5.68 -3.46 38.94
N ALA A 56 4.53 -4.03 38.57
CA ALA A 56 3.25 -3.79 39.22
C ALA A 56 2.43 -5.10 39.23
N ALA A 57 1.87 -5.44 40.40
CA ALA A 57 1.27 -6.75 40.65
C ALA A 57 -0.20 -6.85 40.25
N GLU A 58 -0.69 -8.09 40.12
CA GLU A 58 -2.09 -8.41 39.88
C GLU A 58 -3.02 -7.91 41.00
N THR A 59 -4.25 -7.53 40.64
CA THR A 59 -5.43 -7.78 41.49
C THR A 59 -6.64 -8.06 40.60
N VAL A 60 -7.35 -9.15 40.87
CA VAL A 60 -8.54 -9.58 40.12
C VAL A 60 -9.80 -9.17 40.87
N ALA A 61 -10.78 -8.62 40.16
CA ALA A 61 -12.14 -8.40 40.65
C ALA A 61 -13.16 -8.89 39.62
N ALA A 62 -14.23 -9.54 40.08
CA ALA A 62 -15.17 -10.27 39.23
C ALA A 62 -16.36 -9.42 38.76
N ALA A 63 -16.96 -9.80 37.64
CA ALA A 63 -18.21 -9.24 37.14
C ALA A 63 -19.44 -9.96 37.75
N PRO A 64 -20.55 -9.25 38.02
CA PRO A 64 -21.87 -9.84 38.15
C PRO A 64 -22.50 -10.12 36.77
N ALA A 65 -23.56 -10.92 36.72
CA ALA A 65 -24.22 -11.37 35.49
C ALA A 65 -25.75 -11.19 35.55
N ALA A 66 -26.42 -11.40 34.40
CA ALA A 66 -27.87 -11.25 34.17
C ALA A 66 -28.35 -9.77 34.19
N GLU A 67 -29.44 -9.36 33.52
CA GLU A 67 -30.64 -10.11 33.11
C GLU A 67 -30.96 -10.07 31.61
N ALA A 68 -31.96 -10.87 31.21
CA ALA A 68 -32.53 -10.88 29.87
C ALA A 68 -34.03 -10.55 29.94
N GLN A 69 -34.53 -9.77 28.98
CA GLN A 69 -35.96 -9.63 28.71
C GLN A 69 -36.25 -9.84 27.22
N SER A 70 -37.35 -10.53 26.95
CA SER A 70 -37.81 -10.88 25.62
C SER A 70 -39.01 -10.02 25.20
N SER A 71 -39.10 -9.73 23.90
CA SER A 71 -40.36 -9.32 23.27
C SER A 71 -40.44 -9.87 21.85
N ASN A 72 -41.34 -10.83 21.63
CA ASN A 72 -41.74 -11.27 20.30
C ASN A 72 -42.77 -10.29 19.72
N THR A 73 -42.64 -9.96 18.44
CA THR A 73 -43.79 -9.53 17.62
C THR A 73 -43.65 -10.11 16.22
N THR A 74 -44.58 -10.99 15.85
CA THR A 74 -44.71 -11.53 14.49
C THR A 74 -45.86 -10.82 13.79
N VAL A 75 -45.66 -10.41 12.53
CA VAL A 75 -46.74 -10.00 11.63
C VAL A 75 -46.50 -10.70 10.29
N THR A 76 -47.55 -11.29 9.72
CA THR A 76 -47.45 -12.16 8.53
C THR A 76 -48.31 -11.61 7.39
N ALA A 77 -47.71 -11.60 6.19
CA ALA A 77 -48.26 -11.56 4.82
C ALA A 77 -49.65 -10.96 4.52
N GLY A 78 -49.71 -10.20 3.42
CA GLY A 78 -50.91 -10.01 2.61
C GLY A 78 -50.55 -10.01 1.12
N GLU A 79 -51.07 -10.97 0.36
CA GLU A 79 -50.94 -11.03 -1.11
C GLU A 79 -52.05 -10.25 -1.81
N THR A 80 -51.83 -9.83 -3.07
CA THR A 80 -52.90 -9.62 -4.06
C THR A 80 -52.31 -9.64 -5.48
N THR A 81 -53.13 -9.91 -6.49
CA THR A 81 -52.68 -10.48 -7.78
C THR A 81 -53.21 -9.77 -9.05
N ALA A 82 -52.42 -9.88 -10.13
CA ALA A 82 -52.75 -9.58 -11.54
C ALA A 82 -53.07 -8.09 -11.90
N SER A 83 -52.97 -7.61 -13.14
CA SER A 83 -52.99 -8.28 -14.45
C SER A 83 -52.34 -7.47 -15.61
N ASP A 84 -51.89 -8.18 -16.65
CA ASP A 84 -51.96 -7.88 -18.11
C ASP A 84 -51.49 -6.53 -18.75
N ASN A 85 -50.38 -6.67 -19.51
CA ASN A 85 -50.33 -6.59 -20.98
C ASN A 85 -50.73 -5.28 -21.73
N SER A 86 -49.78 -4.68 -22.48
CA SER A 86 -49.94 -4.30 -23.91
C SER A 86 -48.64 -3.66 -24.48
N ALA A 87 -48.59 -3.45 -25.80
CA ALA A 87 -47.43 -2.90 -26.52
C ALA A 87 -47.83 -1.99 -27.69
N ALA A 88 -46.81 -1.35 -28.29
CA ALA A 88 -46.75 -0.73 -29.62
C ALA A 88 -47.05 0.79 -29.79
N GLY A 89 -46.19 1.43 -30.60
CA GLY A 89 -46.39 2.74 -31.26
C GLY A 89 -45.90 3.97 -30.48
N SER A 90 -45.37 5.03 -31.13
CA SER A 90 -44.72 5.14 -32.45
C SER A 90 -43.84 6.42 -32.47
N GLY A 91 -42.84 6.52 -33.35
CA GLY A 91 -41.99 7.74 -33.43
C GLY A 91 -40.66 7.55 -34.16
N THR A 92 -40.68 7.57 -35.50
CA THR A 92 -39.49 7.37 -36.36
C THR A 92 -38.90 8.71 -36.84
N VAL A 93 -37.64 8.68 -37.33
CA VAL A 93 -36.94 9.58 -38.31
C VAL A 93 -35.69 10.28 -37.73
N THR A 94 -34.51 10.32 -38.37
CA THR A 94 -33.86 9.50 -39.44
C THR A 94 -32.32 9.71 -39.38
N ALA A 95 -31.54 8.78 -39.95
CA ALA A 95 -30.09 8.64 -39.87
C ALA A 95 -29.19 9.66 -40.63
N GLY A 96 -27.89 9.59 -40.31
CA GLY A 96 -26.72 10.03 -41.10
C GLY A 96 -25.42 9.82 -40.28
N SER A 97 -24.58 8.81 -40.50
CA SER A 97 -23.60 8.62 -41.59
C SER A 97 -22.54 9.75 -41.64
N SER A 98 -21.22 9.53 -41.56
CA SER A 98 -20.42 8.32 -41.84
C SER A 98 -19.07 8.30 -41.09
N THR A 99 -18.38 7.16 -41.12
CA THR A 99 -16.96 7.00 -40.75
C THR A 99 -16.00 7.58 -41.80
N VAL A 100 -14.90 8.22 -41.38
CA VAL A 100 -13.71 8.48 -42.20
C VAL A 100 -12.44 8.25 -41.36
N VAL A 101 -11.36 7.82 -42.01
CA VAL A 101 -10.06 7.43 -41.41
C VAL A 101 -9.10 8.63 -41.32
N ALA A 102 -8.03 8.48 -40.52
CA ALA A 102 -7.01 9.49 -40.26
C ALA A 102 -6.31 10.05 -41.52
N GLY A 103 -5.85 11.30 -41.41
CA GLY A 103 -4.92 11.93 -42.35
C GLY A 103 -4.26 13.15 -41.70
N SER A 104 -2.94 13.26 -41.78
CA SER A 104 -2.17 14.40 -41.28
C SER A 104 -1.89 15.42 -42.38
N SER A 105 -1.89 16.72 -42.03
CA SER A 105 -1.11 17.76 -42.72
C SER A 105 -1.04 19.04 -41.90
N THR A 106 0.10 19.71 -41.96
CA THR A 106 0.33 21.05 -41.42
C THR A 106 -0.10 22.13 -42.41
N VAL A 107 -0.43 23.33 -41.90
CA VAL A 107 -0.65 24.54 -42.71
C VAL A 107 0.16 25.68 -42.11
N THR A 108 0.90 26.41 -42.95
CA THR A 108 1.74 27.55 -42.55
C THR A 108 1.46 28.77 -43.41
N VAL A 109 0.87 29.79 -42.81
CA VAL A 109 0.75 31.18 -43.30
C VAL A 109 0.84 32.05 -42.03
N GLY A 110 1.55 33.17 -41.95
CA GLY A 110 2.08 34.07 -42.98
C GLY A 110 1.52 35.46 -42.65
N GLY A 111 2.31 36.29 -41.95
CA GLY A 111 1.76 37.39 -41.13
C GLY A 111 1.87 38.80 -41.73
N ALA A 112 2.14 39.77 -40.83
CA ALA A 112 2.22 41.23 -41.03
C ALA A 112 0.88 42.01 -40.94
N LEU A 113 0.79 43.18 -40.30
CA LEU A 113 1.61 43.82 -39.24
C LEU A 113 0.87 45.06 -38.66
N SER A 114 1.49 45.73 -37.67
CA SER A 114 1.22 47.09 -37.14
C SER A 114 -0.03 47.28 -36.23
N SER A 115 -0.01 48.15 -35.19
CA SER A 115 1.12 48.77 -34.45
C SER A 115 0.64 49.48 -33.16
N GLY A 116 1.47 49.51 -32.11
CA GLY A 116 1.22 50.23 -30.84
C GLY A 116 1.59 49.38 -29.61
N SER A 117 2.88 49.22 -29.29
CA SER A 117 3.64 50.05 -28.31
C SER A 117 3.18 49.82 -26.86
N THR A 118 4.02 49.35 -25.91
CA THR A 118 5.50 49.29 -25.81
C THR A 118 5.86 48.08 -24.90
N VAL A 119 6.92 47.24 -25.05
CA VAL A 119 8.33 47.40 -25.50
C VAL A 119 9.13 48.23 -24.48
N THR A 120 10.31 47.89 -23.93
CA THR A 120 11.41 46.87 -24.10
C THR A 120 11.96 46.54 -22.68
N ALA A 121 12.87 45.62 -22.34
CA ALA A 121 13.57 44.41 -22.86
C ALA A 121 14.36 43.81 -21.65
N GLY A 122 15.14 42.72 -21.65
CA GLY A 122 15.57 41.67 -22.60
C GLY A 122 16.24 40.54 -21.78
N GLY A 123 16.68 39.38 -22.30
CA GLY A 123 17.03 38.96 -23.66
C GLY A 123 18.55 38.75 -23.75
N GLN A 124 19.08 37.52 -23.73
CA GLN A 124 19.47 36.66 -24.87
C GLN A 124 20.25 35.42 -24.33
N ALA A 125 20.49 34.29 -25.01
CA ALA A 125 19.95 33.65 -26.23
C ALA A 125 20.36 32.15 -26.25
N GLY A 126 19.94 31.37 -27.27
CA GLY A 126 20.23 29.93 -27.42
C GLY A 126 21.65 29.58 -27.90
N PRO A 127 21.92 28.31 -28.29
CA PRO A 127 21.23 27.71 -29.45
C PRO A 127 20.69 26.27 -29.24
N VAL A 128 20.05 25.74 -30.30
CA VAL A 128 19.54 24.35 -30.40
C VAL A 128 20.27 23.63 -31.54
N ALA A 129 20.65 22.37 -31.37
CA ALA A 129 21.17 21.52 -32.43
C ALA A 129 21.00 20.01 -32.15
N GLY A 130 20.71 19.24 -33.20
CA GLY A 130 21.02 17.81 -33.31
C GLY A 130 20.16 16.81 -32.50
N GLY A 131 19.48 15.91 -33.19
CA GLY A 131 18.93 14.70 -32.57
C GLY A 131 20.00 13.64 -32.33
N SER A 132 19.97 12.98 -31.16
CA SER A 132 20.75 11.77 -30.86
C SER A 132 20.02 10.94 -29.80
N SER A 133 20.29 9.63 -29.74
CA SER A 133 19.67 8.73 -28.77
C SER A 133 20.26 8.94 -27.37
N GLY A 134 19.49 9.57 -26.48
CA GLY A 134 19.93 9.87 -25.12
C GLY A 134 19.72 8.70 -24.16
N ILE A 135 20.78 7.95 -23.87
CA ILE A 135 20.80 7.01 -22.75
C ILE A 135 20.74 7.80 -21.43
N ILE A 136 19.75 7.51 -20.59
CA ILE A 136 19.70 8.05 -19.22
C ILE A 136 20.65 7.23 -18.35
N THR A 137 21.88 7.70 -18.21
CA THR A 137 22.86 7.15 -17.26
C THR A 137 22.36 7.37 -15.83
N ALA A 138 22.29 6.30 -15.03
CA ALA A 138 21.91 6.39 -13.63
C ALA A 138 22.92 7.25 -12.84
N GLY A 139 22.43 8.27 -12.14
CA GLY A 139 23.25 9.15 -11.31
C GLY A 139 23.80 8.40 -10.09
N SER A 140 25.12 8.42 -9.90
CA SER A 140 25.79 7.71 -8.81
C SER A 140 25.48 8.34 -7.44
N GLY A 141 24.75 7.59 -6.61
CA GLY A 141 24.58 7.94 -5.19
C GLY A 141 25.94 8.05 -4.49
N LYS A 142 26.21 9.21 -3.89
CA LYS A 142 27.50 9.51 -3.27
C LYS A 142 27.68 8.71 -1.98
N ALA A 143 28.69 7.85 -1.91
CA ALA A 143 28.94 7.00 -0.75
C ALA A 143 29.14 7.81 0.54
N ALA A 144 28.42 7.43 1.60
CA ALA A 144 28.66 7.92 2.95
C ALA A 144 29.91 7.24 3.54
N GLY A 145 30.72 8.00 4.28
CA GLY A 145 31.97 7.50 4.85
C GLY A 145 31.76 6.54 6.03
N ALA A 146 32.67 5.58 6.19
CA ALA A 146 32.62 4.62 7.29
C ALA A 146 32.91 5.29 8.65
N SER A 147 32.04 5.05 9.63
CA SER A 147 32.25 5.42 11.04
C SER A 147 32.68 4.21 11.86
N SER A 148 33.87 4.23 12.44
CA SER A 148 34.39 3.14 13.27
C SER A 148 33.92 3.24 14.74
N GLY A 149 32.98 2.38 15.11
CA GLY A 149 32.65 2.05 16.51
C GLY A 149 33.27 0.71 16.93
N PRO A 150 33.62 0.51 18.22
CA PRO A 150 34.26 -0.72 18.68
C PRO A 150 33.28 -1.91 18.84
N ALA A 151 33.85 -3.13 18.86
CA ALA A 151 33.19 -4.41 19.16
C ALA A 151 32.27 -5.03 18.08
N GLY A 152 32.89 -5.55 17.02
CA GLY A 152 32.96 -7.02 16.94
C GLY A 152 31.89 -7.81 16.18
N VAL A 153 31.17 -7.22 15.23
CA VAL A 153 30.46 -8.01 14.19
C VAL A 153 30.90 -7.54 12.81
N VAL A 154 31.48 -8.44 12.01
CA VAL A 154 31.77 -8.18 10.59
C VAL A 154 30.52 -8.49 9.79
N VAL A 155 29.59 -7.54 9.74
CA VAL A 155 28.51 -7.54 8.77
C VAL A 155 29.14 -7.36 7.38
N PRO A 156 28.87 -8.24 6.39
CA PRO A 156 29.44 -8.10 5.05
C PRO A 156 29.09 -6.74 4.43
N SER A 157 30.11 -5.90 4.23
CA SER A 157 29.92 -4.56 3.70
C SER A 157 29.52 -4.62 2.23
N VAL A 158 28.28 -4.21 1.94
CA VAL A 158 27.70 -4.11 0.59
C VAL A 158 27.49 -5.49 -0.07
N ILE A 159 26.22 -5.90 -0.22
CA ILE A 159 25.85 -6.81 -1.32
C ILE A 159 26.23 -6.06 -2.60
N GLY A 160 27.29 -6.51 -3.26
CA GLY A 160 27.78 -5.87 -4.49
C GLY A 160 26.69 -5.79 -5.55
N ALA A 161 26.78 -4.81 -6.46
CA ALA A 161 25.85 -4.63 -7.56
C ALA A 161 26.02 -5.70 -8.66
N GLY A 162 25.85 -6.98 -8.27
CA GLY A 162 25.88 -8.14 -9.14
C GLY A 162 24.55 -8.29 -9.87
N ASP A 163 24.53 -7.83 -11.13
CA ASP A 163 23.49 -8.05 -12.14
C ASP A 163 22.06 -8.15 -11.60
N LEU A 164 21.54 -7.01 -11.16
CA LEU A 164 20.10 -6.75 -11.12
C LEU A 164 19.56 -6.61 -12.55
N SER A 165 19.60 -7.69 -13.35
CA SER A 165 19.02 -7.70 -14.71
C SER A 165 17.50 -7.49 -14.69
N PHE A 166 16.88 -7.75 -13.53
CA PHE A 166 15.53 -7.30 -13.14
C PHE A 166 15.35 -5.76 -13.08
N ALA A 167 16.32 -4.94 -13.50
CA ALA A 167 16.20 -3.47 -13.58
C ALA A 167 15.84 -2.94 -14.99
N GLY A 168 15.42 -3.81 -15.92
CA GLY A 168 15.02 -3.40 -17.27
C GLY A 168 13.76 -2.52 -17.30
N GLN A 169 13.75 -1.46 -18.11
CA GLN A 169 12.53 -0.68 -18.35
C GLN A 169 11.59 -1.42 -19.31
N LEU A 170 10.32 -1.56 -18.90
CA LEU A 170 9.26 -2.13 -19.72
C LEU A 170 8.75 -1.09 -20.74
N THR A 171 9.19 -1.22 -22.00
CA THR A 171 8.84 -0.30 -23.09
C THR A 171 7.36 -0.36 -23.47
N ASP A 172 6.74 -1.54 -23.43
CA ASP A 172 5.29 -1.72 -23.62
C ASP A 172 4.64 -2.38 -22.39
N SER A 173 4.71 -1.71 -21.23
CA SER A 173 4.00 -2.13 -20.02
C SER A 173 2.47 -1.96 -20.14
N ILE A 174 1.70 -2.98 -19.78
CA ILE A 174 0.24 -2.96 -19.60
C ILE A 174 -0.13 -2.05 -18.42
N VAL A 175 0.50 -2.25 -17.25
CA VAL A 175 0.15 -1.54 -16.02
C VAL A 175 0.72 -0.12 -16.07
N LYS A 176 -0.07 0.83 -16.58
CA LYS A 176 0.32 2.24 -16.68
C LYS A 176 0.24 2.94 -15.31
N VAL A 177 1.21 3.80 -15.03
CA VAL A 177 1.17 4.71 -13.87
C VAL A 177 0.10 5.78 -14.12
N VAL A 178 -0.85 5.90 -13.20
CA VAL A 178 -2.02 6.80 -13.31
C VAL A 178 -2.42 7.35 -11.95
N GLU A 179 -3.03 8.54 -11.93
CA GLU A 179 -3.42 9.25 -10.69
C GLU A 179 -4.48 8.51 -9.85
N LYS A 180 -5.35 7.71 -10.49
CA LYS A 180 -6.39 6.91 -9.84
C LYS A 180 -6.44 5.53 -10.48
N TYR A 181 -5.64 4.60 -9.95
CA TYR A 181 -5.63 3.21 -10.40
C TYR A 181 -6.86 2.48 -9.87
N SER A 182 -7.90 2.40 -10.69
CA SER A 182 -9.22 1.92 -10.28
C SER A 182 -9.36 0.41 -10.33
N TYR A 183 -10.33 -0.13 -9.58
CA TYR A 183 -10.69 -1.55 -9.64
C TYR A 183 -10.98 -2.03 -11.07
N ASP A 184 -11.68 -1.22 -11.87
CA ASP A 184 -12.00 -1.57 -13.26
C ASP A 184 -10.76 -1.55 -14.16
N GLN A 185 -9.79 -0.66 -13.90
CA GLN A 185 -8.50 -0.68 -14.63
C GLN A 185 -7.67 -1.90 -14.21
N MET A 186 -7.55 -2.17 -12.91
CA MET A 186 -6.89 -3.36 -12.38
C MET A 186 -7.50 -4.65 -12.97
N SER A 187 -8.82 -4.74 -13.09
CA SER A 187 -9.51 -5.89 -13.69
C SER A 187 -9.19 -6.06 -15.18
N ARG A 188 -9.07 -4.96 -15.94
CA ARG A 188 -8.62 -4.99 -17.34
C ARG A 188 -7.14 -5.36 -17.45
N ASP A 189 -6.30 -4.87 -16.55
CA ASP A 189 -4.88 -5.15 -16.52
C ASP A 189 -4.62 -6.63 -16.19
N ILE A 190 -5.27 -7.19 -15.16
CA ILE A 190 -5.22 -8.63 -14.83
C ILE A 190 -5.58 -9.47 -16.06
N SER A 191 -6.66 -9.10 -16.76
CA SER A 191 -7.11 -9.79 -17.98
C SER A 191 -6.07 -9.70 -19.11
N SER A 192 -5.44 -8.54 -19.26
CA SER A 192 -4.42 -8.27 -20.29
C SER A 192 -3.09 -8.97 -19.99
N LEU A 193 -2.66 -8.96 -18.73
CA LEU A 193 -1.49 -9.70 -18.24
C LEU A 193 -1.68 -11.20 -18.45
N LYS A 194 -2.86 -11.75 -18.10
CA LYS A 194 -3.17 -13.17 -18.32
C LYS A 194 -3.20 -13.54 -19.80
N SER A 195 -3.70 -12.65 -20.66
CA SER A 195 -3.67 -12.84 -22.12
C SER A 195 -2.26 -12.78 -22.72
N ARG A 196 -1.38 -11.94 -22.16
CA ARG A 196 0.01 -11.77 -22.63
C ARG A 196 0.98 -12.84 -22.11
N TYR A 197 0.89 -13.17 -20.83
CA TYR A 197 1.85 -14.04 -20.12
C TYR A 197 1.32 -15.46 -19.85
N GLY A 198 0.11 -15.78 -20.34
CA GLY A 198 -0.34 -17.16 -20.59
C GLY A 198 -0.22 -18.10 -19.39
N SER A 199 0.75 -19.03 -19.46
CA SER A 199 1.01 -20.06 -18.44
C SER A 199 1.70 -19.55 -17.17
N HIS A 200 2.39 -18.41 -17.21
CA HIS A 200 3.22 -17.91 -16.10
C HIS A 200 2.39 -17.19 -15.01
N MET A 201 1.08 -17.03 -15.26
CA MET A 201 0.13 -16.33 -14.41
C MET A 201 -1.15 -17.17 -14.24
N GLN A 202 -1.65 -17.33 -13.03
CA GLN A 202 -3.01 -17.81 -12.75
C GLN A 202 -3.83 -16.70 -12.10
N VAL A 203 -5.16 -16.77 -12.23
CA VAL A 203 -6.09 -15.76 -11.70
C VAL A 203 -7.27 -16.47 -11.06
N ASN A 204 -7.42 -16.26 -9.75
CA ASN A 204 -8.50 -16.81 -8.92
C ASN A 204 -9.36 -15.66 -8.36
N THR A 205 -10.35 -15.99 -7.53
CA THR A 205 -11.12 -15.03 -6.74
C THR A 205 -11.31 -15.61 -5.34
N ILE A 206 -10.87 -14.87 -4.31
CA ILE A 206 -10.86 -15.34 -2.92
C ILE A 206 -12.14 -14.97 -2.16
N GLY A 207 -12.97 -14.11 -2.74
CA GLY A 207 -14.23 -13.64 -2.19
C GLY A 207 -14.82 -12.50 -3.03
N THR A 208 -15.92 -11.94 -2.54
CA THR A 208 -16.62 -10.82 -3.19
C THR A 208 -16.89 -9.73 -2.17
N SER A 209 -16.65 -8.48 -2.54
CA SER A 209 -16.95 -7.31 -1.72
C SER A 209 -18.44 -7.06 -1.59
N LEU A 210 -18.80 -6.15 -0.69
CA LEU A 210 -20.18 -5.78 -0.40
C LEU A 210 -20.91 -5.13 -1.60
N ASP A 211 -20.18 -4.47 -2.49
CA ASP A 211 -20.67 -3.87 -3.73
C ASP A 211 -20.52 -4.81 -4.95
N GLY A 212 -20.29 -6.10 -4.71
CA GLY A 212 -20.22 -7.13 -5.76
C GLY A 212 -18.96 -7.06 -6.63
N ARG A 213 -17.80 -6.66 -6.08
CA ARG A 213 -16.50 -6.71 -6.76
C ARG A 213 -15.73 -7.96 -6.33
N SER A 214 -15.19 -8.71 -7.28
CA SER A 214 -14.35 -9.88 -7.01
C SER A 214 -13.02 -9.46 -6.36
N LEU A 215 -12.67 -10.07 -5.24
CA LEU A 215 -11.32 -9.97 -4.69
C LEU A 215 -10.43 -10.96 -5.45
N TYR A 216 -9.72 -10.46 -6.45
CA TYR A 216 -8.82 -11.28 -7.27
C TYR A 216 -7.59 -11.73 -6.49
N GLU A 217 -7.14 -12.94 -6.81
CA GLU A 217 -5.78 -13.43 -6.50
C GLU A 217 -5.07 -13.68 -7.84
N ILE A 218 -3.81 -13.27 -7.94
CA ILE A 218 -2.90 -13.58 -9.03
C ILE A 218 -1.84 -14.53 -8.49
N ILE A 219 -1.54 -15.64 -9.18
CA ILE A 219 -0.43 -16.54 -8.81
C ILE A 219 0.63 -16.49 -9.90
N ILE A 220 1.89 -16.25 -9.53
CA ILE A 220 3.07 -16.24 -10.40
C ILE A 220 4.07 -17.28 -9.88
N GLY A 221 4.66 -18.07 -10.80
CA GLY A 221 5.54 -19.18 -10.46
C GLY A 221 4.81 -20.52 -10.43
N ASN A 222 5.40 -21.52 -9.74
CA ASN A 222 4.88 -22.87 -9.70
C ASN A 222 3.85 -23.04 -8.55
N PRO A 223 2.53 -23.18 -8.82
CA PRO A 223 1.51 -23.33 -7.78
C PRO A 223 1.59 -24.67 -7.02
N ASN A 224 2.38 -25.63 -7.50
CA ASN A 224 2.65 -26.92 -6.86
C ASN A 224 4.00 -26.95 -6.13
N ALA A 225 4.62 -25.78 -5.92
CA ALA A 225 5.80 -25.64 -5.07
C ALA A 225 5.49 -25.96 -3.61
N SER A 226 6.52 -26.18 -2.80
CA SER A 226 6.39 -26.29 -1.33
C SER A 226 6.49 -24.93 -0.62
N LYS A 227 6.65 -23.84 -1.38
CA LYS A 227 6.94 -22.48 -0.90
C LYS A 227 5.93 -21.51 -1.47
N HIS A 228 5.18 -20.84 -0.59
CA HIS A 228 4.11 -19.92 -0.97
C HIS A 228 4.30 -18.58 -0.26
N ILE A 229 4.21 -17.49 -1.01
CA ILE A 229 4.31 -16.11 -0.52
C ILE A 229 2.98 -15.41 -0.75
N LEU A 230 2.38 -14.81 0.28
CA LEU A 230 1.17 -13.99 0.13
C LEU A 230 1.50 -12.49 0.18
N ILE A 231 1.31 -11.79 -0.92
CA ILE A 231 1.35 -10.34 -1.01
C ILE A 231 -0.09 -9.82 -1.08
N HIS A 232 -0.43 -8.76 -0.35
CA HIS A 232 -1.69 -8.04 -0.58
C HIS A 232 -1.53 -6.52 -0.46
N ALA A 233 -2.43 -5.79 -1.10
CA ALA A 233 -2.43 -4.32 -1.14
C ALA A 233 -3.85 -3.74 -1.13
N GLY A 234 -3.96 -2.41 -0.98
CA GLY A 234 -5.23 -1.69 -1.06
C GLY A 234 -6.29 -2.19 -0.08
N ILE A 235 -5.89 -2.50 1.17
CA ILE A 235 -6.82 -2.85 2.26
C ILE A 235 -7.42 -1.60 2.92
N HIS A 236 -6.66 -0.51 2.98
CA HIS A 236 -7.18 0.83 3.25
C HIS A 236 -7.49 1.55 1.93
N ALA A 237 -8.63 2.22 1.89
CA ALA A 237 -9.20 2.84 0.68
C ALA A 237 -8.33 3.93 0.04
N ARG A 238 -7.85 4.91 0.82
CA ARG A 238 -6.98 6.02 0.36
C ARG A 238 -5.56 5.62 -0.06
N GLU A 239 -5.16 4.37 0.15
CA GLU A 239 -3.79 3.88 -0.05
C GLU A 239 -3.64 3.23 -1.44
N TYR A 240 -4.40 3.74 -2.41
CA TYR A 240 -4.57 3.16 -3.75
C TYR A 240 -3.35 3.29 -4.68
N ILE A 241 -2.22 3.82 -4.19
CA ILE A 241 -0.92 3.65 -4.84
C ILE A 241 -0.37 2.21 -4.65
N THR A 242 -0.82 1.51 -3.60
CA THR A 242 -0.34 0.15 -3.29
C THR A 242 -0.86 -0.93 -4.27
N PRO A 243 -2.13 -0.94 -4.73
CA PRO A 243 -2.57 -1.81 -5.83
C PRO A 243 -1.78 -1.59 -7.12
N LEU A 244 -1.50 -0.32 -7.46
CA LEU A 244 -0.71 0.04 -8.64
C LEU A 244 0.73 -0.50 -8.51
N LEU A 245 1.34 -0.38 -7.33
CA LEU A 245 2.69 -0.90 -7.07
C LEU A 245 2.75 -2.42 -7.25
N VAL A 246 1.88 -3.19 -6.59
CA VAL A 246 1.95 -4.66 -6.66
C VAL A 246 1.56 -5.19 -8.04
N MET A 247 0.65 -4.53 -8.75
CA MET A 247 0.36 -4.83 -10.16
C MET A 247 1.56 -4.53 -11.07
N LYS A 248 2.29 -3.44 -10.82
CA LYS A 248 3.55 -3.13 -11.52
C LYS A 248 4.65 -4.16 -11.25
N GLN A 249 4.82 -4.58 -9.99
CA GLN A 249 5.78 -5.62 -9.62
C GLN A 249 5.41 -6.98 -10.25
N ALA A 250 4.11 -7.32 -10.28
CA ALA A 250 3.58 -8.52 -10.91
C ALA A 250 3.84 -8.54 -12.42
N GLU A 251 3.59 -7.43 -13.14
CA GLU A 251 3.95 -7.32 -14.55
C GLU A 251 5.46 -7.49 -14.77
N HIS A 252 6.27 -6.87 -13.92
CA HIS A 252 7.73 -6.91 -14.06
C HIS A 252 8.29 -8.33 -13.89
N LEU A 253 7.81 -9.08 -12.89
CA LEU A 253 8.11 -10.52 -12.75
C LEU A 253 7.67 -11.35 -13.96
N LEU A 254 6.49 -11.09 -14.53
CA LEU A 254 5.99 -11.82 -15.69
C LEU A 254 6.78 -11.49 -16.97
N ALA A 255 7.14 -10.22 -17.17
CA ALA A 255 7.89 -9.77 -18.34
C ALA A 255 9.33 -10.28 -18.37
N PHE A 256 9.94 -10.52 -17.21
CA PHE A 256 11.30 -11.04 -17.08
C PHE A 256 11.39 -12.51 -16.63
N TYR A 257 10.27 -13.25 -16.60
CA TYR A 257 10.20 -14.61 -16.05
C TYR A 257 11.27 -15.55 -16.63
N ASP A 258 11.34 -15.67 -17.97
CA ASP A 258 12.27 -16.58 -18.66
C ASP A 258 13.62 -15.94 -19.01
N SER A 259 13.73 -14.61 -18.95
CA SER A 259 14.83 -13.83 -19.50
C SER A 259 15.69 -13.11 -18.46
N GLY A 260 15.14 -12.86 -17.27
CA GLY A 260 15.80 -12.13 -16.19
C GLY A 260 16.43 -13.02 -15.12
N SER A 261 17.24 -12.39 -14.29
CA SER A 261 17.92 -12.97 -13.15
C SER A 261 17.87 -12.06 -11.92
N TYR A 262 18.01 -12.67 -10.75
CA TYR A 262 18.17 -11.99 -9.48
C TYR A 262 19.37 -12.62 -8.74
N GLN A 263 20.36 -11.81 -8.37
CA GLN A 263 21.61 -12.26 -7.74
C GLN A 263 22.30 -13.41 -8.52
N GLY A 264 22.31 -13.33 -9.85
CA GLY A 264 22.92 -14.34 -10.74
C GLY A 264 22.09 -15.61 -10.98
N ARG A 265 21.01 -15.87 -10.22
CA ARG A 265 20.06 -16.97 -10.47
C ARG A 265 18.97 -16.53 -11.45
N LYS A 266 18.53 -17.38 -12.39
CA LYS A 266 17.41 -17.03 -13.28
C LYS A 266 16.10 -16.92 -12.49
N LEU A 267 15.21 -16.04 -12.92
CA LEU A 267 13.89 -15.91 -12.30
C LEU A 267 13.03 -17.17 -12.53
N SER A 268 13.10 -17.79 -13.70
CA SER A 268 12.45 -19.07 -13.99
C SER A 268 12.93 -20.22 -13.10
N ASP A 269 14.23 -20.29 -12.78
CA ASP A 269 14.79 -21.30 -11.87
C ASP A 269 14.32 -21.07 -10.41
N ILE A 270 14.22 -19.80 -9.96
CA ILE A 270 13.67 -19.44 -8.64
C ILE A 270 12.17 -19.75 -8.56
N LEU A 271 11.40 -19.30 -9.55
CA LEU A 271 9.94 -19.41 -9.59
C LEU A 271 9.44 -20.83 -9.89
N ALA A 272 10.30 -21.74 -10.35
CA ALA A 272 10.02 -23.18 -10.36
C ALA A 272 9.85 -23.76 -8.94
N GLY A 273 10.52 -23.16 -7.94
CA GLY A 273 10.48 -23.57 -6.54
C GLY A 273 9.53 -22.77 -5.64
N VAL A 274 8.84 -21.75 -6.16
CA VAL A 274 8.03 -20.80 -5.37
C VAL A 274 6.74 -20.39 -6.09
N ALA A 275 5.64 -20.28 -5.35
CA ALA A 275 4.42 -19.58 -5.78
C ALA A 275 4.30 -18.21 -5.08
N ILE A 276 4.21 -17.13 -5.85
CA ILE A 276 3.86 -15.80 -5.34
C ILE A 276 2.38 -15.55 -5.60
N HIS A 277 1.59 -15.46 -4.53
CA HIS A 277 0.18 -15.12 -4.56
C HIS A 277 0.03 -13.62 -4.25
N ILE A 278 -0.70 -12.89 -5.08
CA ILE A 278 -0.86 -11.44 -5.00
C ILE A 278 -2.36 -11.12 -4.99
N VAL A 279 -2.85 -10.50 -3.93
CA VAL A 279 -4.21 -9.94 -3.81
C VAL A 279 -4.11 -8.42 -3.97
N PRO A 280 -4.20 -7.89 -5.21
CA PRO A 280 -3.80 -6.51 -5.49
C PRO A 280 -4.72 -5.44 -4.86
N MET A 281 -5.97 -5.77 -4.52
CA MET A 281 -6.91 -4.82 -3.93
C MET A 281 -7.90 -5.55 -3.02
N VAL A 282 -7.62 -5.56 -1.71
CA VAL A 282 -8.48 -6.21 -0.70
C VAL A 282 -9.78 -5.42 -0.48
N ASN A 283 -9.74 -4.09 -0.63
CA ASN A 283 -10.86 -3.19 -0.35
C ASN A 283 -11.31 -2.41 -1.61
N PRO A 284 -11.89 -3.09 -2.63
CA PRO A 284 -12.19 -2.45 -3.89
C PRO A 284 -13.35 -1.44 -3.81
N ASP A 285 -14.22 -1.58 -2.81
CA ASP A 285 -15.35 -0.67 -2.56
C ASP A 285 -14.87 0.62 -1.89
N GLY A 286 -14.03 0.49 -0.87
CA GLY A 286 -13.37 1.63 -0.22
C GLY A 286 -12.50 2.42 -1.19
N VAL A 287 -11.65 1.73 -1.98
CA VAL A 287 -10.85 2.39 -3.03
C VAL A 287 -11.74 3.14 -4.03
N THR A 288 -12.90 2.57 -4.39
CA THR A 288 -13.87 3.26 -5.25
C THR A 288 -14.41 4.54 -4.61
N ILE A 289 -14.75 4.53 -3.31
CA ILE A 289 -15.20 5.72 -2.57
C ILE A 289 -14.10 6.80 -2.52
N SER A 290 -12.85 6.42 -2.22
CA SER A 290 -11.73 7.38 -2.14
C SER A 290 -11.36 7.99 -3.50
N GLN A 291 -11.45 7.21 -4.59
CA GLN A 291 -11.13 7.69 -5.93
C GLN A 291 -12.26 8.48 -6.60
N PHE A 292 -13.52 8.07 -6.44
CA PHE A 292 -14.64 8.56 -7.26
C PHE A 292 -15.88 8.99 -6.46
N GLY A 293 -15.85 8.87 -5.13
CA GLY A 293 -16.96 9.19 -4.26
C GLY A 293 -18.04 8.11 -4.20
N VAL A 294 -19.00 8.32 -3.32
CA VAL A 294 -20.10 7.42 -2.98
C VAL A 294 -20.98 7.07 -4.18
N SER A 295 -21.12 7.98 -5.15
CA SER A 295 -21.92 7.77 -6.37
C SER A 295 -21.38 6.67 -7.29
N ALA A 296 -20.10 6.26 -7.14
CA ALA A 296 -19.50 5.17 -7.89
C ALA A 296 -19.72 3.77 -7.26
N LEU A 297 -20.34 3.69 -6.08
CA LEU A 297 -20.87 2.43 -5.55
C LEU A 297 -22.14 2.01 -6.31
N ARG A 298 -22.33 0.71 -6.52
CA ARG A 298 -23.47 0.13 -7.24
C ARG A 298 -24.69 -0.04 -6.31
N SER A 299 -24.47 -0.52 -5.09
CA SER A 299 -25.48 -0.74 -4.05
C SER A 299 -26.02 0.57 -3.47
N ALA A 300 -27.34 0.71 -3.39
CA ALA A 300 -27.99 1.86 -2.76
C ALA A 300 -27.71 1.92 -1.25
N ASP A 301 -27.72 0.76 -0.58
CA ASP A 301 -27.57 0.65 0.86
C ASP A 301 -26.18 1.10 1.30
N LEU A 302 -25.13 0.74 0.55
CA LEU A 302 -23.77 1.21 0.83
C LEU A 302 -23.64 2.72 0.61
N ARG A 303 -24.33 3.29 -0.41
CA ARG A 303 -24.37 4.74 -0.61
C ARG A 303 -25.04 5.47 0.56
N GLN A 304 -26.10 4.90 1.11
CA GLN A 304 -26.75 5.40 2.30
C GLN A 304 -25.82 5.31 3.53
N ILE A 305 -25.16 4.17 3.74
CA ILE A 305 -24.24 3.95 4.87
C ILE A 305 -23.07 4.94 4.83
N VAL A 306 -22.41 5.16 3.69
CA VAL A 306 -21.31 6.14 3.56
C VAL A 306 -21.80 7.58 3.86
N SER A 307 -23.03 7.92 3.47
CA SER A 307 -23.64 9.22 3.78
C SER A 307 -24.01 9.35 5.27
N GLN A 308 -24.44 8.26 5.91
CA GLN A 308 -24.71 8.20 7.35
C GLN A 308 -23.42 8.28 8.18
N CYS A 309 -22.33 7.62 7.74
CA CYS A 309 -21.00 7.75 8.34
C CYS A 309 -20.58 9.22 8.39
N TYR A 310 -20.73 9.97 7.29
CA TYR A 310 -20.40 11.40 7.25
C TYR A 310 -21.24 12.22 8.23
N ALA A 311 -22.57 12.03 8.23
CA ALA A 311 -23.46 12.76 9.13
C ALA A 311 -23.16 12.48 10.61
N GLN A 312 -22.83 11.24 10.97
CA GLN A 312 -22.46 10.87 12.34
C GLN A 312 -21.05 11.36 12.70
N ASP A 313 -20.07 11.24 11.80
CA ASP A 313 -18.72 11.78 12.01
C ASP A 313 -18.74 13.33 12.14
N GLN A 314 -19.70 14.03 11.53
CA GLN A 314 -19.93 15.45 11.79
C GLN A 314 -20.57 15.69 13.17
N ALA A 315 -21.58 14.90 13.56
CA ALA A 315 -22.27 15.04 14.85
C ALA A 315 -21.34 14.77 16.05
N ASP A 316 -20.46 13.77 15.91
CA ASP A 316 -19.43 13.40 16.90
C ASP A 316 -18.20 14.34 16.87
N GLY A 317 -18.18 15.34 15.99
CA GLY A 317 -17.04 16.26 15.82
C GLY A 317 -15.77 15.59 15.25
N ARG A 318 -15.88 14.37 14.74
CA ARG A 318 -14.80 13.58 14.12
C ARG A 318 -14.37 14.10 12.75
N THR A 319 -15.21 14.90 12.09
CA THR A 319 -14.84 15.62 10.87
C THR A 319 -15.49 17.01 10.76
N THR A 320 -14.72 17.96 10.24
CA THR A 320 -15.18 19.29 9.79
C THR A 320 -14.99 19.48 8.28
N GLN A 321 -14.51 18.45 7.58
CA GLN A 321 -14.20 18.48 6.15
C GLN A 321 -15.48 18.49 5.30
N SER A 322 -15.40 18.98 4.06
CA SER A 322 -16.48 18.80 3.09
C SER A 322 -16.69 17.31 2.78
N PHE A 323 -17.91 16.92 2.41
CA PHE A 323 -18.20 15.51 2.08
C PHE A 323 -17.28 14.96 0.96
N GLU A 324 -16.92 15.78 -0.03
CA GLU A 324 -15.94 15.45 -1.06
C GLU A 324 -14.56 15.12 -0.47
N ARG A 325 -14.02 15.98 0.40
CA ARG A 325 -12.70 15.77 1.03
C ARG A 325 -12.72 14.60 2.03
N TYR A 326 -13.83 14.42 2.74
CA TYR A 326 -14.08 13.29 3.63
C TYR A 326 -14.08 11.96 2.87
N GLN A 327 -14.76 11.87 1.71
CA GLN A 327 -14.73 10.69 0.84
C GLN A 327 -13.33 10.44 0.29
N ALA A 328 -12.61 11.47 -0.18
CA ALA A 328 -11.23 11.31 -0.65
C ALA A 328 -10.31 10.74 0.45
N LEU A 329 -10.52 11.12 1.72
CA LEU A 329 -9.78 10.65 2.89
C LEU A 329 -10.29 9.32 3.49
N TRP A 330 -11.29 8.69 2.87
CA TRP A 330 -11.87 7.41 3.31
C TRP A 330 -10.80 6.32 3.43
N LYS A 331 -10.87 5.54 4.51
CA LYS A 331 -9.93 4.45 4.84
C LYS A 331 -10.63 3.08 4.87
N ALA A 332 -11.87 3.05 5.34
CA ALA A 332 -12.70 1.87 5.57
C ALA A 332 -13.20 1.15 4.30
N ASN A 333 -13.92 0.03 4.46
CA ASN A 333 -14.68 -0.62 3.38
C ASN A 333 -16.00 0.08 3.07
N GLY A 334 -16.82 -0.49 2.18
CA GLY A 334 -18.13 0.05 1.79
C GLY A 334 -19.16 0.17 2.92
N ARG A 335 -18.95 -0.50 4.07
CA ARG A 335 -19.77 -0.40 5.29
C ARG A 335 -19.13 0.45 6.39
N GLY A 336 -18.05 1.18 6.10
CA GLY A 336 -17.40 2.04 7.11
C GLY A 336 -16.66 1.25 8.19
N VAL A 337 -16.21 0.03 7.90
CA VAL A 337 -15.31 -0.77 8.77
C VAL A 337 -13.86 -0.65 8.31
N ASP A 338 -12.96 -0.35 9.24
CA ASP A 338 -11.50 -0.37 9.03
C ASP A 338 -11.00 -1.81 9.00
N LEU A 339 -10.80 -2.36 7.79
CA LEU A 339 -10.48 -3.78 7.61
C LEU A 339 -9.21 -4.22 8.34
N ASN A 340 -8.21 -3.35 8.46
CA ASN A 340 -6.98 -3.64 9.21
C ASN A 340 -7.12 -3.39 10.73
N GLN A 341 -8.35 -3.29 11.22
CA GLN A 341 -8.73 -3.49 12.62
C GLN A 341 -9.82 -4.56 12.77
N ASN A 342 -10.10 -5.35 11.72
CA ASN A 342 -11.17 -6.35 11.69
C ASN A 342 -10.66 -7.81 11.75
N PHE A 343 -9.36 -8.06 11.95
CA PHE A 343 -8.81 -9.42 12.16
C PHE A 343 -8.77 -9.77 13.66
N PRO A 344 -8.72 -11.07 14.06
CA PRO A 344 -8.74 -11.48 15.46
C PRO A 344 -7.35 -11.34 16.14
N ALA A 345 -6.73 -10.16 16.02
CA ALA A 345 -5.46 -9.81 16.65
C ALA A 345 -5.68 -8.93 17.88
N LEU A 346 -5.98 -9.55 19.02
CA LEU A 346 -6.40 -8.88 20.27
C LEU A 346 -7.63 -7.95 20.09
N TRP A 347 -8.52 -8.27 19.15
CA TRP A 347 -9.62 -7.42 18.66
C TRP A 347 -10.56 -6.91 19.76
N ASP A 348 -10.88 -7.72 20.76
CA ASP A 348 -11.75 -7.32 21.88
C ASP A 348 -11.11 -6.20 22.72
N SER A 349 -9.78 -6.19 22.80
CA SER A 349 -9.01 -5.15 23.50
C SER A 349 -8.80 -3.86 22.68
N ILE A 350 -9.45 -3.73 21.51
CA ILE A 350 -9.64 -2.45 20.83
C ILE A 350 -10.84 -1.76 21.48
N THR A 351 -10.54 -0.83 22.39
CA THR A 351 -11.53 -0.03 23.15
C THR A 351 -11.53 1.45 22.74
N THR A 352 -10.75 1.81 21.72
CA THR A 352 -10.63 3.15 21.15
C THR A 352 -11.07 3.17 19.69
N GLY A 353 -11.51 4.34 19.21
CA GLY A 353 -12.14 4.51 17.89
C GLY A 353 -13.63 4.88 18.01
N PRO A 354 -14.33 5.06 16.87
CA PRO A 354 -15.78 5.27 16.85
C PRO A 354 -16.54 4.01 17.28
N SER A 355 -17.74 4.19 17.83
CA SER A 355 -18.66 3.11 18.20
C SER A 355 -19.52 2.60 17.03
N HIS A 356 -19.49 3.31 15.90
CA HIS A 356 -20.31 3.11 14.70
C HIS A 356 -19.45 3.15 13.43
N ALA A 357 -20.04 2.75 12.30
CA ALA A 357 -19.43 2.87 10.97
C ALA A 357 -18.96 4.31 10.68
N SER A 358 -17.74 4.45 10.17
CA SER A 358 -17.04 5.73 10.00
C SER A 358 -16.06 5.64 8.83
N TYR A 359 -15.54 6.78 8.34
CA TYR A 359 -14.52 6.77 7.28
C TYR A 359 -13.24 6.02 7.68
N ALA A 360 -12.94 5.94 8.97
CA ALA A 360 -11.75 5.30 9.51
C ALA A 360 -11.97 4.79 10.95
N ASN A 361 -11.14 3.82 11.34
CA ASN A 361 -10.97 3.28 12.68
C ASN A 361 -12.14 2.52 13.34
N TYR A 362 -13.30 2.38 12.72
CA TYR A 362 -14.34 1.48 13.25
C TYR A 362 -13.92 0.02 13.06
N LYS A 363 -13.79 -0.74 14.15
CA LYS A 363 -13.29 -2.13 14.13
C LYS A 363 -14.28 -3.18 13.62
N GLY A 364 -15.52 -2.79 13.31
CA GLY A 364 -16.64 -3.70 13.00
C GLY A 364 -17.42 -4.16 14.23
N THR A 365 -18.43 -5.01 14.03
CA THR A 365 -19.27 -5.57 15.11
C THR A 365 -18.68 -6.82 15.75
N SER A 366 -17.80 -7.52 15.04
CA SER A 366 -17.00 -8.65 15.53
C SER A 366 -15.66 -8.66 14.81
N ALA A 367 -14.68 -9.40 15.35
CA ALA A 367 -13.56 -9.85 14.51
C ALA A 367 -14.13 -10.63 13.31
N LEU A 368 -13.53 -10.44 12.13
CA LEU A 368 -13.97 -10.96 10.84
C LEU A 368 -15.48 -10.76 10.63
N SER A 369 -15.97 -9.53 10.75
CA SER A 369 -17.37 -9.20 10.41
C SER A 369 -17.56 -9.07 8.88
N GLU A 370 -16.55 -8.54 8.19
CA GLU A 370 -16.63 -8.13 6.79
C GLU A 370 -16.26 -9.26 5.82
N PRO A 371 -16.82 -9.30 4.59
CA PRO A 371 -16.46 -10.32 3.61
C PRO A 371 -15.02 -10.17 3.12
N GLU A 372 -14.47 -8.95 3.06
CA GLU A 372 -13.10 -8.71 2.62
C GLU A 372 -12.07 -9.26 3.61
N SER A 373 -12.26 -9.03 4.91
CA SER A 373 -11.39 -9.57 5.97
C SER A 373 -11.54 -11.09 6.10
N LYS A 374 -12.76 -11.63 5.99
CA LYS A 374 -13.01 -13.09 5.91
C LYS A 374 -12.28 -13.73 4.73
N ALA A 375 -12.33 -13.14 3.54
CA ALA A 375 -11.68 -13.67 2.34
C ALA A 375 -10.16 -13.77 2.53
N LEU A 376 -9.53 -12.69 3.02
CA LEU A 376 -8.09 -12.66 3.25
C LEU A 376 -7.67 -13.59 4.40
N ALA A 377 -8.47 -13.69 5.47
CA ALA A 377 -8.23 -14.63 6.56
C ALA A 377 -8.38 -16.09 6.10
N ASN A 378 -9.36 -16.41 5.25
CA ASN A 378 -9.53 -17.75 4.69
C ASN A 378 -8.31 -18.15 3.84
N LEU A 379 -7.83 -17.25 2.97
CA LEU A 379 -6.60 -17.46 2.19
C LEU A 379 -5.37 -17.65 3.11
N ALA A 380 -5.25 -16.84 4.16
CA ALA A 380 -4.20 -16.99 5.16
C ALA A 380 -4.27 -18.31 5.97
N ASN A 381 -5.33 -19.10 5.82
CA ASN A 381 -5.50 -20.42 6.43
C ASN A 381 -5.59 -21.59 5.41
N SER A 382 -5.64 -21.33 4.10
CA SER A 382 -5.75 -22.39 3.09
C SER A 382 -4.44 -23.09 2.76
N THR A 383 -3.31 -22.46 3.07
CA THR A 383 -1.98 -22.81 2.56
C THR A 383 -0.92 -22.66 3.66
N ASN A 384 0.14 -23.47 3.61
CA ASN A 384 1.33 -23.29 4.43
C ASN A 384 2.21 -22.19 3.81
N TRP A 385 1.94 -20.95 4.21
CA TRP A 385 2.67 -19.76 3.74
C TRP A 385 4.08 -19.69 4.35
N THR A 386 5.09 -19.50 3.49
CA THR A 386 6.48 -19.20 3.90
C THR A 386 6.57 -17.81 4.55
N MET A 387 5.80 -16.85 4.03
CA MET A 387 5.71 -15.48 4.55
C MET A 387 4.48 -14.75 4.00
N THR A 388 4.13 -13.62 4.61
CA THR A 388 3.12 -12.68 4.10
C THR A 388 3.62 -11.23 4.09
N ILE A 389 3.14 -10.40 3.16
CA ILE A 389 3.48 -8.98 3.04
C ILE A 389 2.20 -8.15 2.84
N SER A 390 1.96 -7.20 3.74
CA SER A 390 0.88 -6.22 3.66
C SER A 390 1.44 -4.89 3.10
N TYR A 391 1.07 -4.49 1.89
CA TYR A 391 1.43 -3.18 1.35
C TYR A 391 0.40 -2.11 1.76
N HIS A 392 0.93 -1.02 2.34
CA HIS A 392 0.20 0.12 2.88
C HIS A 392 0.90 1.44 2.49
N SER A 393 0.29 2.59 2.80
CA SER A 393 0.98 3.89 2.75
C SER A 393 0.45 4.85 3.82
N MET A 394 1.28 5.64 4.51
CA MET A 394 2.63 6.08 4.15
C MET A 394 3.58 6.15 5.35
N GLY A 395 4.89 6.19 5.07
CA GLY A 395 5.91 6.47 6.09
C GLY A 395 7.35 6.11 5.70
N ASN A 396 7.56 5.34 4.62
CA ASN A 396 8.82 4.63 4.33
C ASN A 396 9.27 3.76 5.52
N LEU A 397 8.34 2.94 6.03
CA LEU A 397 8.50 2.09 7.21
C LEU A 397 8.25 0.61 6.89
N VAL A 398 8.88 -0.27 7.67
CA VAL A 398 8.62 -1.71 7.68
C VAL A 398 8.26 -2.13 9.11
N TYR A 399 6.97 -2.37 9.35
CA TYR A 399 6.48 -2.91 10.61
C TYR A 399 6.59 -4.44 10.57
N TRP A 400 7.42 -5.00 11.46
CA TRP A 400 7.78 -6.43 11.42
C TRP A 400 7.37 -7.22 12.67
N ASP A 401 7.02 -6.54 13.75
CA ASP A 401 6.74 -7.18 15.05
C ASP A 401 5.37 -6.81 15.62
N PHE A 402 4.91 -7.58 16.60
CA PHE A 402 3.70 -7.34 17.38
C PHE A 402 3.76 -8.07 18.74
N ALA A 403 2.99 -7.62 19.73
CA ALA A 403 2.88 -8.28 21.02
C ALA A 403 2.37 -9.72 20.90
N GLY A 404 3.19 -10.70 21.27
CA GLY A 404 2.86 -12.13 21.17
C GLY A 404 3.23 -12.79 19.83
N ASN A 405 3.98 -12.11 18.95
CA ASN A 405 4.51 -12.64 17.70
C ASN A 405 5.28 -13.97 17.92
N LYS A 406 4.75 -15.07 17.39
CA LYS A 406 5.30 -16.43 17.55
C LYS A 406 6.45 -16.74 16.57
N VAL A 407 6.73 -15.84 15.62
CA VAL A 407 7.69 -16.00 14.52
C VAL A 407 8.56 -14.73 14.39
N ALA A 408 9.01 -14.22 15.54
CA ALA A 408 9.69 -12.93 15.63
C ALA A 408 11.03 -12.89 14.90
N GLU A 409 11.86 -13.94 14.99
CA GLU A 409 13.18 -13.93 14.33
C GLU A 409 13.02 -14.00 12.81
N GLN A 410 12.16 -14.88 12.28
CA GLN A 410 11.89 -14.96 10.83
C GLN A 410 11.26 -13.66 10.30
N SER A 411 10.40 -13.01 11.09
CA SER A 411 9.83 -11.71 10.71
C SER A 411 10.88 -10.60 10.74
N LYS A 412 11.90 -10.70 11.61
CA LYS A 412 13.03 -9.77 11.69
C LYS A 412 14.03 -9.96 10.55
N GLU A 413 14.42 -11.20 10.23
CA GLU A 413 15.23 -11.55 9.05
C GLU A 413 14.58 -11.01 7.76
N LEU A 414 13.27 -11.23 7.61
CA LEU A 414 12.46 -10.73 6.50
C LEU A 414 12.44 -9.19 6.45
N ALA A 415 12.40 -8.52 7.60
CA ALA A 415 12.48 -7.05 7.69
C ALA A 415 13.86 -6.51 7.31
N GLU A 416 14.93 -7.19 7.72
CA GLU A 416 16.32 -6.85 7.38
C GLU A 416 16.55 -7.00 5.87
N LEU A 417 16.03 -8.06 5.24
CA LEU A 417 16.00 -8.22 3.77
C LEU A 417 15.28 -7.07 3.06
N VAL A 418 14.05 -6.76 3.48
CA VAL A 418 13.22 -5.74 2.82
C VAL A 418 13.75 -4.32 3.04
N THR A 419 14.27 -4.01 4.23
CA THR A 419 14.86 -2.68 4.51
C THR A 419 16.23 -2.50 3.85
N GLY A 420 17.03 -3.56 3.72
CA GLY A 420 18.27 -3.57 2.95
C GLY A 420 18.08 -3.27 1.44
N ILE A 421 16.89 -3.56 0.90
CA ILE A 421 16.51 -3.24 -0.49
C ILE A 421 15.90 -1.84 -0.60
N SER A 422 14.95 -1.51 0.27
CA SER A 422 14.11 -0.31 0.14
C SER A 422 14.70 0.97 0.74
N GLY A 423 15.65 0.84 1.68
CA GLY A 423 16.15 1.93 2.51
C GLY A 423 15.15 2.41 3.59
N TYR A 424 14.04 1.70 3.78
CA TYR A 424 13.01 2.04 4.77
C TYR A 424 13.47 1.72 6.19
N ARG A 425 12.87 2.37 7.20
CA ARG A 425 13.20 2.07 8.61
C ARG A 425 12.28 0.99 9.19
N THR A 426 12.82 0.09 9.99
CA THR A 426 12.02 -0.88 10.75
C THR A 426 11.25 -0.21 11.88
N ASN A 427 10.08 -0.76 12.23
CA ASN A 427 9.29 -0.38 13.40
C ASN A 427 8.53 -1.61 13.97
N ARG A 428 7.94 -1.49 15.17
CA ARG A 428 7.07 -2.52 15.77
C ARG A 428 5.61 -2.05 15.80
N SER A 429 4.65 -2.96 15.64
CA SER A 429 3.23 -2.62 15.73
C SER A 429 2.79 -2.50 17.18
N SER A 430 2.17 -1.37 17.53
CA SER A 430 1.27 -1.22 18.69
C SER A 430 -0.21 -1.19 18.28
N GLY A 431 -0.49 -1.36 16.99
CA GLY A 431 -1.84 -1.51 16.45
C GLY A 431 -2.49 -2.82 16.91
N LYS A 432 -3.77 -3.01 16.59
CA LYS A 432 -4.55 -4.18 16.97
C LYS A 432 -5.57 -4.47 15.89
N GLY A 433 -5.95 -5.75 15.75
CA GLY A 433 -6.88 -6.19 14.72
C GLY A 433 -6.31 -6.15 13.30
N GLY A 434 -5.01 -5.95 13.12
CA GLY A 434 -4.35 -5.94 11.81
C GLY A 434 -4.06 -7.33 11.26
N PHE A 435 -3.92 -7.43 9.93
CA PHE A 435 -3.65 -8.71 9.25
C PHE A 435 -2.29 -9.31 9.65
N LYS A 436 -1.21 -8.52 9.56
CA LYS A 436 0.15 -8.89 10.00
C LYS A 436 0.14 -9.41 11.44
N ASP A 437 -0.50 -8.66 12.34
CA ASP A 437 -0.60 -8.97 13.76
C ASP A 437 -1.34 -10.31 13.97
N TYR A 438 -2.42 -10.56 13.22
CA TYR A 438 -3.19 -11.81 13.28
C TYR A 438 -2.35 -13.03 12.84
N VAL A 439 -1.71 -12.97 11.67
CA VAL A 439 -0.96 -14.13 11.14
C VAL A 439 0.31 -14.43 11.95
N GLN A 440 0.86 -13.45 12.68
CA GLN A 440 1.98 -13.64 13.59
C GLN A 440 1.61 -14.30 14.93
N ILE A 441 0.35 -14.22 15.37
CA ILE A 441 -0.07 -14.77 16.68
C ILE A 441 -0.99 -16.00 16.59
N LYS A 442 -1.53 -16.35 15.42
CA LYS A 442 -2.39 -17.55 15.25
C LYS A 442 -1.61 -18.86 15.50
N ASP A 443 -2.30 -20.00 15.54
CA ASP A 443 -1.69 -21.27 15.97
C ASP A 443 -0.75 -21.93 14.95
N SER A 444 -0.89 -21.58 13.68
CA SER A 444 0.10 -21.87 12.62
C SER A 444 0.71 -20.55 12.13
N PRO A 445 1.57 -19.90 12.94
CA PRO A 445 2.00 -18.52 12.70
C PRO A 445 2.85 -18.39 11.43
N ILE A 446 2.73 -17.25 10.76
CA ILE A 446 3.37 -16.97 9.46
C ILE A 446 4.25 -15.71 9.60
N PRO A 447 5.53 -15.74 9.19
CA PRO A 447 6.38 -14.55 9.15
C PRO A 447 5.73 -13.44 8.32
N SER A 448 5.69 -12.21 8.83
CA SER A 448 4.86 -11.17 8.24
C SER A 448 5.42 -9.76 8.39
N LEU A 449 5.27 -8.96 7.33
CA LEU A 449 5.58 -7.52 7.32
C LEU A 449 4.37 -6.69 6.90
N THR A 450 4.32 -5.46 7.39
CA THR A 450 3.61 -4.34 6.76
C THR A 450 4.65 -3.37 6.20
N ILE A 451 4.55 -3.03 4.92
CA ILE A 451 5.42 -2.07 4.22
C ILE A 451 4.62 -0.81 3.93
N GLU A 452 4.97 0.29 4.60
CA GLU A 452 4.37 1.62 4.42
C GLU A 452 5.17 2.41 3.37
N VAL A 453 4.65 2.51 2.14
CA VAL A 453 5.38 3.14 1.03
C VAL A 453 5.16 4.64 0.94
N GLY A 454 6.23 5.36 0.54
CA GLY A 454 6.21 6.80 0.29
C GLY A 454 6.15 7.66 1.57
N SER A 455 6.22 8.98 1.39
CA SER A 455 6.44 9.95 2.50
C SER A 455 5.55 11.19 2.45
N VAL A 456 4.39 11.12 1.78
CA VAL A 456 3.39 12.19 1.74
C VAL A 456 2.02 11.65 2.14
N ALA A 457 1.18 12.49 2.75
CA ALA A 457 -0.14 12.11 3.25
C ALA A 457 -1.05 11.54 2.13
N CYS A 458 -1.90 10.59 2.49
CA CYS A 458 -2.78 9.91 1.53
C CYS A 458 -4.11 10.68 1.28
N PRO A 459 -4.72 10.55 0.08
CA PRO A 459 -4.23 9.81 -1.08
C PRO A 459 -2.97 10.42 -1.71
N MET A 460 -2.05 9.55 -2.10
CA MET A 460 -0.74 9.92 -2.65
C MET A 460 -0.84 10.19 -4.16
N PRO A 461 -0.31 11.33 -4.67
CA PRO A 461 -0.34 11.64 -6.10
C PRO A 461 0.63 10.76 -6.89
N ALA A 462 0.36 10.54 -8.18
CA ALA A 462 1.17 9.66 -9.02
C ALA A 462 2.60 10.17 -9.27
N SER A 463 2.91 11.44 -8.95
CA SER A 463 4.28 11.97 -8.95
C SER A 463 5.22 11.19 -8.02
N GLU A 464 4.71 10.70 -6.89
CA GLU A 464 5.50 9.92 -5.93
C GLU A 464 5.76 8.48 -6.40
N PHE A 465 5.06 8.00 -7.43
CA PHE A 465 5.21 6.62 -7.88
C PHE A 465 6.64 6.31 -8.34
N GLY A 466 7.40 7.29 -8.85
CA GLY A 466 8.81 7.10 -9.17
C GLY A 466 9.66 6.75 -7.93
N ASN A 467 9.44 7.45 -6.81
CA ASN A 467 10.13 7.21 -5.54
C ASN A 467 9.72 5.85 -4.96
N VAL A 468 8.41 5.59 -4.91
CA VAL A 468 7.83 4.34 -4.43
C VAL A 468 8.33 3.14 -5.25
N TRP A 469 8.33 3.23 -6.58
CA TRP A 469 8.83 2.18 -7.47
C TRP A 469 10.31 1.90 -7.24
N ASN A 470 11.15 2.94 -7.17
CA ASN A 470 12.60 2.77 -7.04
C ASN A 470 13.01 1.97 -5.79
N SER A 471 12.36 2.23 -4.64
CA SER A 471 12.58 1.49 -3.39
C SER A 471 11.94 0.08 -3.36
N ASN A 472 10.96 -0.22 -4.21
CA ASN A 472 10.15 -1.44 -4.07
C ASN A 472 10.23 -2.43 -5.24
N GLN A 473 10.69 -2.02 -6.43
CA GLN A 473 10.63 -2.82 -7.65
C GLN A 473 11.13 -4.26 -7.48
N SER A 474 12.34 -4.44 -6.95
CA SER A 474 13.02 -5.74 -6.80
C SER A 474 12.55 -6.59 -5.62
N ILE A 475 11.63 -6.11 -4.77
CA ILE A 475 11.24 -6.81 -3.54
C ILE A 475 10.63 -8.17 -3.86
N LEU A 476 9.67 -8.29 -4.78
CA LEU A 476 9.02 -9.59 -5.03
C LEU A 476 10.00 -10.66 -5.57
N ALA A 477 11.00 -10.25 -6.37
CA ALA A 477 12.07 -11.15 -6.81
C ALA A 477 12.98 -11.57 -5.65
N ALA A 478 13.29 -10.67 -4.73
CA ALA A 478 14.08 -10.96 -3.53
C ALA A 478 13.37 -11.88 -2.54
N LEU A 479 12.07 -11.67 -2.32
CA LEU A 479 11.24 -12.52 -1.47
C LEU A 479 11.14 -13.95 -2.04
N ALA A 480 10.98 -14.08 -3.36
CA ALA A 480 11.02 -15.38 -4.03
C ALA A 480 12.40 -16.05 -3.94
N ALA A 481 13.48 -15.29 -4.14
CA ALA A 481 14.84 -15.80 -4.00
C ALA A 481 15.12 -16.31 -2.58
N TYR A 482 14.65 -15.61 -1.55
CA TYR A 482 14.72 -16.02 -0.14
C TYR A 482 13.89 -17.27 0.15
N ALA A 483 12.63 -17.31 -0.32
CA ALA A 483 11.73 -18.45 -0.10
C ALA A 483 12.17 -19.73 -0.83
N ALA A 484 12.94 -19.61 -1.92
CA ALA A 484 13.57 -20.74 -2.58
C ALA A 484 14.73 -21.36 -1.75
N ASP A 485 15.33 -20.58 -0.84
CA ASP A 485 16.48 -20.99 -0.02
C ASP A 485 16.09 -21.47 1.40
N HIS A 486 14.88 -21.18 1.88
CA HIS A 486 14.41 -21.42 3.27
C HIS A 486 13.11 -22.22 3.33
#